data_AF-A0A8T7INZ5-F1
#
_entry.id   AF-A0A8T7INZ5-F1
#
_cell.length_a   1.000
_cell.length_b   1.000
_cell.length_c   1.000
_cell.angle_alpha   90.00
_cell.angle_beta   90.00
_cell.angle_gamma   90.00
#
_symmetry.space_group_name_H-M   'P 1'
#
loop_
_entity.id
_entity.type
_entity.pdbx_description
1 polymer ?
#
loop_
_entity_poly.entity_id
_entity_poly.type
_entity_poly.pdbx_seq_one_letter_code
_entity_poly.pdbx_strand_id
1 'polypeptide(L)'
;MLSLKERWNNWKADREDRVDAGLWRVVSIVIAVYLLAMIIVSIWISSEPDSFDIQHEYTQRSDGREPVVGSLTTQSLIIQIETLLDRPWGYVSNDISPPGVWLDNMPNWEYGALIQARDLAKALREQFSRSQSQSTEDPALKIAEPYLNFDNSSWL
;
A
#
# COMPACT_ATOMS: atom_id res chain seq x y z
N MET A 1 -53.31 22.63 -37.13
CA MET A 1 -52.64 23.73 -36.40
C MET A 1 -52.49 23.29 -34.95
N LEU A 2 -51.27 23.07 -34.46
CA LEU A 2 -51.04 22.71 -33.05
C LEU A 2 -51.53 23.83 -32.12
N SER A 3 -52.16 23.45 -31.01
CA SER A 3 -52.65 24.38 -29.99
C SER A 3 -51.49 25.12 -29.32
N LEU A 4 -51.70 26.38 -28.91
CA LEU A 4 -50.69 27.17 -28.17
C LEU A 4 -50.21 26.45 -26.90
N LYS A 5 -51.07 25.64 -26.28
CA LYS A 5 -50.71 24.81 -25.11
C LYS A 5 -49.75 23.68 -25.48
N GLU A 6 -49.94 23.04 -26.64
CA GLU A 6 -49.04 21.98 -27.13
C GLU A 6 -47.66 22.55 -27.49
N ARG A 7 -47.61 23.74 -28.09
CA ARG A 7 -46.35 24.43 -28.41
C ARG A 7 -45.56 24.80 -27.16
N TRP A 8 -46.24 25.25 -26.10
CA TRP A 8 -45.62 25.57 -24.81
C TRP A 8 -45.07 24.33 -24.11
N ASN A 9 -45.84 23.23 -24.10
CA ASN A 9 -45.40 21.97 -23.51
C ASN A 9 -44.23 21.36 -24.27
N ASN A 10 -44.25 21.39 -25.61
CA ASN A 10 -43.14 20.91 -26.44
C ASN A 10 -41.87 21.74 -26.21
N TRP A 11 -41.97 23.07 -26.11
CA TRP A 11 -40.81 23.91 -25.82
C TRP A 11 -40.20 23.64 -24.43
N LYS A 12 -41.03 23.34 -23.43
CA LYS A 12 -40.56 22.98 -22.10
C LYS A 12 -39.88 21.62 -22.08
N ALA A 13 -40.49 20.61 -22.71
CA ALA A 13 -39.93 19.26 -22.84
C ALA A 13 -38.60 19.28 -23.61
N ASP A 14 -38.54 19.96 -24.76
CA ASP A 14 -37.30 20.11 -25.55
C ASP A 14 -36.18 20.81 -24.76
N ARG A 15 -36.52 21.70 -23.81
CA ARG A 15 -35.54 22.37 -22.96
C ARG A 15 -35.05 21.47 -21.83
N GLU A 16 -35.94 20.74 -21.18
CA GLU A 16 -35.60 19.77 -20.14
C GLU A 16 -34.73 18.65 -20.74
N ASP A 17 -35.10 18.09 -21.90
CA ASP A 17 -34.33 17.04 -22.58
C ASP A 17 -32.92 17.50 -23.00
N ARG A 18 -32.77 18.76 -23.45
CA ARG A 18 -31.45 19.31 -23.83
C ARG A 18 -30.57 19.62 -22.62
N VAL A 19 -31.16 20.04 -21.51
CA VAL A 19 -30.44 20.29 -20.25
C VAL A 19 -30.02 18.96 -19.63
N ASP A 20 -30.90 17.96 -19.62
CA ASP A 20 -30.61 16.62 -19.12
C ASP A 20 -29.53 15.94 -19.97
N ALA A 21 -29.63 15.97 -21.30
CA ALA A 21 -28.60 15.44 -22.18
C ALA A 21 -27.24 16.14 -22.00
N GLY A 22 -27.24 17.46 -21.76
CA GLY A 22 -26.03 18.23 -21.47
C GLY A 22 -25.41 17.87 -20.11
N LEU A 23 -26.25 17.74 -19.08
CA LEU A 23 -25.83 17.40 -17.72
C LEU A 23 -25.26 15.98 -17.65
N TRP A 24 -25.95 14.99 -18.24
CA TRP A 24 -25.45 13.63 -18.33
C TRP A 24 -24.11 13.55 -19.07
N ARG A 25 -23.94 14.31 -20.15
CA ARG A 25 -22.66 14.37 -20.87
C ARG A 25 -21.52 14.93 -20.01
N VAL A 26 -21.76 15.99 -19.23
CA VAL A 26 -20.77 16.55 -18.31
C VAL A 26 -20.45 15.55 -17.19
N VAL A 27 -21.45 14.93 -16.59
CA VAL A 27 -21.27 13.89 -15.55
C VAL A 27 -20.45 12.73 -16.10
N SER A 28 -20.76 12.23 -17.30
CA SER A 28 -19.98 11.16 -17.94
C SER A 28 -18.52 11.54 -18.17
N ILE A 29 -18.24 12.78 -18.60
CA ILE A 29 -16.88 13.26 -18.81
C ILE A 29 -16.12 13.32 -17.47
N VAL A 30 -16.74 13.86 -16.42
CA VAL A 30 -16.12 13.95 -15.09
C VAL A 30 -15.80 12.56 -14.55
N ILE A 31 -16.73 11.60 -14.67
CA ILE A 31 -16.50 10.21 -14.26
C ILE A 31 -15.36 9.59 -15.08
N ALA A 32 -15.34 9.78 -16.40
CA ALA A 32 -14.28 9.24 -17.25
C ALA A 32 -12.89 9.79 -16.89
N VAL A 33 -12.79 11.11 -16.63
CA VAL A 33 -11.54 11.75 -16.19
C VAL A 33 -11.11 11.23 -14.82
N TYR A 34 -12.06 11.10 -13.89
CA TYR A 34 -11.79 10.52 -12.57
C TYR A 34 -11.24 9.09 -12.70
N LEU A 35 -11.91 8.21 -13.44
CA LEU A 35 -11.46 6.84 -13.66
C LEU A 35 -10.09 6.77 -14.34
N LEU A 36 -9.82 7.64 -15.31
CA LEU A 36 -8.51 7.72 -15.96
C LEU A 36 -7.41 8.10 -14.96
N ALA A 37 -7.66 9.11 -14.13
CA ALA A 37 -6.73 9.50 -13.07
C ALA A 37 -6.50 8.33 -12.10
N MET A 38 -7.55 7.60 -11.73
CA MET A 38 -7.42 6.42 -10.87
C MET A 38 -6.53 5.34 -11.48
N ILE A 39 -6.66 5.04 -12.78
CA ILE A 39 -5.82 4.06 -13.47
C ILE A 39 -4.34 4.47 -13.43
N ILE A 40 -4.04 5.76 -13.63
CA ILE A 40 -2.67 6.26 -13.58
C ILE A 40 -2.08 6.07 -12.18
N VAL A 41 -2.85 6.40 -11.13
CA VAL A 41 -2.45 6.18 -9.75
C VAL A 41 -2.29 4.69 -9.45
N SER A 42 -3.20 3.82 -9.92
CA SER A 42 -3.10 2.37 -9.79
C SER A 42 -1.78 1.83 -10.35
N ILE A 43 -1.42 2.22 -11.58
CA ILE A 43 -0.18 1.76 -12.23
C ILE A 43 1.03 2.17 -11.39
N TRP A 44 1.01 3.38 -10.83
CA TRP A 44 2.12 3.85 -10.03
C TRP A 44 2.23 3.13 -8.67
N ILE A 45 1.12 2.92 -7.96
CA ILE A 45 1.09 2.19 -6.69
C ILE A 45 1.44 0.70 -6.89
N SER A 46 1.12 0.12 -8.03
CA SER A 46 1.39 -1.30 -8.34
C SER A 46 2.87 -1.64 -8.59
N SER A 47 3.77 -0.67 -8.53
CA SER A 47 5.20 -0.91 -8.73
C SER A 47 5.83 -1.52 -7.48
N GLU A 48 6.36 -2.75 -7.59
CA GLU A 48 7.09 -3.43 -6.52
C GLU A 48 8.38 -2.64 -6.18
N PRO A 49 8.84 -2.65 -4.91
CA PRO A 49 10.11 -2.04 -4.54
C PRO A 49 11.29 -2.63 -5.32
N ASP A 50 12.30 -1.79 -5.57
CA ASP A 50 13.52 -2.20 -6.25
C ASP A 50 14.30 -3.25 -5.43
N SER A 51 15.02 -4.11 -6.14
CA SER A 51 15.96 -5.03 -5.48
C SER A 51 17.15 -4.28 -4.91
N PHE A 52 17.64 -4.74 -3.76
CA PHE A 52 18.77 -4.12 -3.06
C PHE A 52 19.95 -5.09 -2.96
N ASP A 53 21.16 -4.54 -3.00
CA ASP A 53 22.38 -5.28 -2.68
C ASP A 53 22.65 -5.18 -1.17
N ILE A 54 22.40 -6.27 -0.47
CA ILE A 54 22.54 -6.32 0.99
C ILE A 54 23.97 -6.04 1.47
N GLN A 55 25.00 -6.40 0.70
CA GLN A 55 26.39 -6.14 1.11
C GLN A 55 26.71 -4.65 0.98
N HIS A 56 26.24 -4.04 -0.11
CA HIS A 56 26.38 -2.61 -0.32
C HIS A 56 25.68 -1.80 0.77
N GLU A 57 24.41 -2.12 1.03
CA GLU A 57 23.60 -1.47 2.07
C GLU A 57 24.21 -1.64 3.46
N TYR A 58 24.69 -2.84 3.79
CA TYR A 58 25.37 -3.09 5.06
C TYR A 58 26.62 -2.23 5.21
N THR A 59 27.49 -2.22 4.19
CA THR A 59 28.75 -1.46 4.20
C THR A 59 28.51 0.03 4.39
N GLN A 60 27.48 0.58 3.76
CA GLN A 60 27.09 1.98 3.93
C GLN A 60 26.63 2.29 5.35
N ARG A 61 25.84 1.41 5.97
CA ARG A 61 25.27 1.62 7.31
C ARG A 61 26.22 1.23 8.45
N SER A 62 27.26 0.45 8.17
CA SER A 62 28.20 -0.07 9.18
C SER A 62 29.53 0.69 9.25
N ASP A 63 29.64 1.85 8.61
CA ASP A 63 30.87 2.62 8.45
C ASP A 63 32.01 1.80 7.79
N GLY A 64 31.66 0.94 6.83
CA GLY A 64 32.63 0.11 6.12
C GLY A 64 33.16 -1.09 6.91
N ARG A 65 32.48 -1.50 7.99
CA ARG A 65 32.85 -2.74 8.71
C ARG A 65 32.45 -3.97 7.91
N GLU A 66 33.29 -5.00 8.01
CA GLU A 66 32.99 -6.30 7.42
C GLU A 66 31.82 -7.00 8.14
N PRO A 67 30.90 -7.63 7.40
CA PRO A 67 29.76 -8.31 7.99
C PRO A 67 30.21 -9.52 8.81
N VAL A 68 29.72 -9.59 10.05
CA VAL A 68 29.84 -10.78 10.90
C VAL A 68 28.66 -11.73 10.69
N VAL A 69 28.79 -12.98 11.12
CA VAL A 69 27.72 -13.99 10.99
C VAL A 69 26.41 -13.46 11.57
N GLY A 70 25.34 -13.50 10.77
CA GLY A 70 23.99 -13.04 11.14
C GLY A 70 23.71 -11.55 10.88
N SER A 71 24.73 -10.71 10.73
CA SER A 71 24.55 -9.26 10.53
C SER A 71 23.79 -8.90 9.25
N LEU A 72 24.08 -9.58 8.14
CA LEU A 72 23.35 -9.38 6.88
C LEU A 72 21.88 -9.83 6.99
N THR A 73 21.59 -10.87 7.77
CA THR A 73 20.21 -11.32 8.02
C THR A 73 19.44 -10.28 8.82
N THR A 74 20.01 -9.75 9.90
CA THR A 74 19.40 -8.66 10.66
C THR A 74 19.22 -7.41 9.79
N GLN A 75 20.22 -7.06 8.99
CA GLN A 75 20.14 -5.92 8.09
C GLN A 75 19.04 -6.09 7.03
N SER A 76 18.86 -7.31 6.51
CA SER A 76 17.78 -7.60 5.54
C SER A 76 16.39 -7.43 6.15
N LEU A 77 16.20 -7.83 7.41
CA LEU A 77 14.95 -7.61 8.14
C LEU A 77 14.69 -6.12 8.35
N ILE A 78 15.72 -5.35 8.73
CA ILE A 78 15.60 -3.89 8.92
C ILE A 78 15.17 -3.24 7.60
N ILE A 79 15.85 -3.54 6.50
CA ILE A 79 15.52 -2.99 5.17
C ILE A 79 14.11 -3.39 4.75
N GLN A 80 13.68 -4.62 5.02
CA GLN A 80 12.32 -5.07 4.67
C GLN A 80 11.26 -4.29 5.45
N ILE A 81 11.46 -4.09 6.75
CA ILE A 81 10.53 -3.32 7.60
C ILE A 81 10.53 -1.85 7.19
N GLU A 82 11.70 -1.24 6.92
CA GLU A 82 11.81 0.13 6.40
C GLU A 82 11.10 0.27 5.06
N THR A 83 11.28 -0.69 4.15
CA THR A 83 10.58 -0.70 2.85
C THR A 83 9.07 -0.75 3.02
N LEU A 84 8.54 -1.44 4.04
CA LEU A 84 7.11 -1.44 4.34
C LEU A 84 6.65 -0.11 4.97
N LEU A 85 7.48 0.53 5.80
CA LEU A 85 7.15 1.77 6.50
C LEU A 85 7.26 3.02 5.62
N ASP A 86 8.33 3.13 4.84
CA ASP A 86 8.70 4.34 4.09
C ASP A 86 8.05 4.40 2.71
N ARG A 87 7.04 3.56 2.46
CA ARG A 87 6.32 3.54 1.19
C ARG A 87 5.61 4.86 0.94
N PRO A 88 5.77 5.46 -0.26
CA PRO A 88 5.25 6.79 -0.56
C PRO A 88 3.72 6.90 -0.53
N TRP A 89 3.01 5.78 -0.62
CA TRP A 89 1.54 5.69 -0.62
C TRP A 89 0.97 5.15 0.68
N GLY A 90 1.82 4.83 1.66
CA GLY A 90 1.44 4.09 2.86
C GLY A 90 1.20 2.61 2.59
N TYR A 91 0.65 1.93 3.60
CA TYR A 91 0.31 0.51 3.57
C TYR A 91 -1.11 0.34 3.03
N VAL A 92 -1.23 -0.15 1.80
CA VAL A 92 -2.46 -0.06 0.99
C VAL A 92 -3.50 -1.11 1.41
N SER A 93 -3.13 -2.07 2.27
CA SER A 93 -4.03 -3.15 2.68
C SER A 93 -5.32 -2.69 3.39
N ASN A 94 -5.39 -1.45 3.90
CA ASN A 94 -6.58 -0.90 4.57
C ASN A 94 -7.34 0.16 3.73
N ASP A 95 -6.91 0.43 2.50
CA ASP A 95 -7.53 1.46 1.67
C ASP A 95 -8.76 0.93 0.91
N ILE A 96 -9.94 1.30 1.40
CA ILE A 96 -11.25 0.94 0.82
C ILE A 96 -11.60 1.81 -0.40
N SER A 97 -10.89 2.93 -0.61
CA SER A 97 -11.09 3.78 -1.79
C SER A 97 -10.38 3.22 -3.03
N PRO A 98 -10.96 3.36 -4.25
CA PRO A 98 -10.19 3.21 -5.48
C PRO A 98 -8.93 4.08 -5.37
N PRO A 99 -7.73 3.58 -5.74
CA PRO A 99 -7.45 2.42 -6.59
C PRO A 99 -7.28 1.08 -5.84
N GLY A 100 -7.25 1.08 -4.50
CA GLY A 100 -6.90 -0.10 -3.69
C GLY A 100 -7.76 -1.33 -3.97
N VAL A 101 -9.05 -1.13 -4.25
CA VAL A 101 -10.00 -2.21 -4.60
C VAL A 101 -9.61 -2.96 -5.88
N TRP A 102 -8.87 -2.32 -6.79
CA TRP A 102 -8.50 -2.88 -8.10
C TRP A 102 -7.04 -3.32 -8.16
N LEU A 103 -6.27 -3.06 -7.10
CA LEU A 103 -4.86 -3.43 -6.98
C LEU A 103 -4.78 -4.79 -6.31
N ASP A 104 -4.55 -5.85 -7.10
CA ASP A 104 -4.43 -7.22 -6.61
C ASP A 104 -3.01 -7.54 -6.14
N ASN A 105 -2.00 -7.12 -6.88
CA ASN A 105 -0.62 -7.55 -6.64
C ASN A 105 -0.02 -6.89 -5.41
N MET A 106 -0.31 -5.60 -5.19
CA MET A 106 0.39 -4.83 -4.17
C MET A 106 0.01 -5.19 -2.73
N PRO A 107 -1.27 -5.30 -2.36
CA PRO A 107 -1.67 -5.72 -1.01
C PRO A 107 -1.21 -7.15 -0.69
N ASN A 108 -1.20 -8.04 -1.70
CA ASN A 108 -0.69 -9.41 -1.53
C ASN A 108 0.82 -9.44 -1.28
N TRP A 109 1.57 -8.62 -2.00
CA TRP A 109 3.01 -8.45 -1.78
C TRP A 109 3.31 -7.92 -0.37
N GLU A 110 2.59 -6.88 0.06
CA GLU A 110 2.71 -6.30 1.40
C GLU A 110 2.48 -7.34 2.49
N TYR A 111 1.41 -8.12 2.34
CA TYR A 111 1.08 -9.16 3.30
C TYR A 111 2.13 -10.27 3.36
N GLY A 112 2.67 -10.69 2.20
CA GLY A 112 3.75 -11.66 2.13
C GLY A 112 5.04 -11.17 2.81
N ALA A 113 5.45 -9.92 2.53
CA ALA A 113 6.60 -9.29 3.15
C ALA A 113 6.42 -9.12 4.67
N LEU A 114 5.22 -8.78 5.13
CA LEU A 114 4.90 -8.67 6.55
C LEU A 114 4.98 -10.03 7.27
N ILE A 115 4.44 -11.10 6.67
CA ILE A 115 4.57 -12.46 7.24
C ILE A 115 6.05 -12.84 7.34
N GLN A 116 6.84 -12.60 6.30
CA GLN A 116 8.27 -12.87 6.32
C GLN A 116 8.98 -12.13 7.45
N ALA A 117 8.67 -10.83 7.63
CA ALA A 117 9.23 -10.03 8.70
C ALA A 117 8.84 -10.56 10.09
N ARG A 118 7.58 -10.99 10.28
CA ARG A 118 7.09 -11.60 11.54
C ARG A 118 7.84 -12.88 11.88
N ASP A 119 7.93 -13.80 10.93
CA ASP A 119 8.57 -15.09 11.14
C ASP A 119 10.06 -14.93 11.43
N LEU A 120 10.73 -14.03 10.69
CA LEU A 120 12.15 -13.76 10.89
C LEU A 120 12.42 -13.05 12.22
N ALA A 121 11.62 -12.03 12.58
CA ALA A 121 11.75 -11.35 13.87
C ALA A 121 11.55 -12.32 15.04
N LYS A 122 10.57 -13.22 14.94
CA LYS A 122 10.32 -14.26 15.92
C LYS A 122 11.48 -15.24 16.02
N ALA A 123 12.01 -15.71 14.89
CA ALA A 123 13.17 -16.60 14.86
C ALA A 123 14.41 -15.95 15.50
N LEU A 124 14.66 -14.67 15.21
CA LEU A 124 15.74 -13.90 15.83
C LEU A 124 15.55 -13.79 17.35
N ARG A 125 14.32 -13.54 17.82
CA ARG A 125 14.01 -13.39 19.25
C ARG A 125 14.13 -14.71 20.00
N GLU A 126 13.54 -15.77 19.48
CA GLU A 126 13.41 -17.05 20.19
C GLU A 126 14.65 -17.94 20.06
N GLN A 127 15.27 -17.99 18.87
CA GLN A 127 16.33 -18.97 18.57
C GLN A 127 17.73 -18.38 18.56
N PHE A 128 17.89 -17.10 18.17
CA PHE A 128 19.22 -16.48 18.04
C PHE A 128 19.59 -15.59 19.23
N SER A 129 18.61 -14.90 19.82
CA SER A 129 18.85 -14.04 20.99
C SER A 129 18.92 -14.83 22.31
N ARG A 130 18.26 -16.00 22.38
CA ARG A 130 18.16 -16.79 23.61
C ARG A 130 18.87 -18.12 23.44
N SER A 131 19.91 -18.36 24.24
CA SER A 131 20.60 -19.65 24.26
C SER A 131 19.82 -20.73 25.05
N GLN A 132 18.91 -20.32 25.95
CA GLN A 132 18.08 -21.18 26.80
C GLN A 132 16.76 -20.46 27.17
N SER A 133 15.75 -21.20 27.65
CA SER A 133 14.40 -20.68 28.00
C SER A 133 14.37 -19.63 29.12
N GLN A 134 15.50 -19.39 29.79
CA GLN A 134 15.69 -18.36 30.84
C GLN A 134 16.75 -17.32 30.46
N SER A 135 17.29 -17.37 29.23
CA SER A 135 18.23 -16.35 28.74
C SER A 135 17.51 -15.04 28.48
N THR A 136 18.23 -13.94 28.72
CA THR A 136 17.78 -12.59 28.40
C THR A 136 17.63 -12.45 26.89
N GLU A 137 16.45 -11.99 26.47
CA GLU A 137 16.14 -11.67 25.08
C GLU A 137 16.64 -10.26 24.71
N ASP A 138 16.83 -10.02 23.43
CA ASP A 138 17.25 -8.74 22.90
C ASP A 138 16.15 -7.68 23.13
N PRO A 139 16.46 -6.53 23.75
CA PRO A 139 15.47 -5.51 24.06
C PRO A 139 14.75 -4.95 22.82
N ALA A 140 15.43 -4.86 21.66
CA ALA A 140 14.81 -4.36 20.44
C ALA A 140 13.83 -5.38 19.87
N LEU A 141 14.19 -6.67 19.85
CA LEU A 141 13.30 -7.75 19.38
C LEU A 141 12.10 -7.96 20.28
N LYS A 142 12.25 -7.76 21.60
CA LYS A 142 11.14 -7.78 22.56
C LYS A 142 10.07 -6.73 22.23
N ILE A 143 10.49 -5.58 21.71
CA ILE A 143 9.60 -4.50 21.30
C ILE A 143 9.06 -4.77 19.89
N ALA A 144 9.93 -5.09 18.94
CA ALA A 144 9.59 -5.23 17.53
C ALA A 144 8.60 -6.37 17.24
N GLU A 145 8.76 -7.54 17.86
CA GLU A 145 7.93 -8.71 17.54
C GLU A 145 6.43 -8.48 17.88
N PRO A 146 6.05 -7.93 19.04
CA PRO A 146 4.67 -7.51 19.28
C PRO A 146 4.13 -6.51 18.25
N TYR A 147 4.92 -5.49 17.88
CA TYR A 147 4.50 -4.48 16.90
C TYR A 147 4.27 -5.08 15.51
N LEU A 148 5.13 -6.00 15.07
CA LEU A 148 4.95 -6.68 13.80
C LEU A 148 3.72 -7.59 13.80
N ASN A 149 3.35 -8.17 14.94
CA ASN A 149 2.21 -9.09 15.09
C ASN A 149 0.87 -8.40 15.37
N PHE A 150 0.79 -7.06 15.35
CA PHE A 150 -0.50 -6.37 15.34
C PHE A 150 -1.30 -6.69 14.07
N ASP A 151 -2.62 -6.45 14.11
CA ASP A 151 -3.49 -6.69 12.97
C ASP A 151 -2.98 -5.92 11.73
N ASN A 152 -2.87 -6.60 10.58
CA ASN A 152 -2.35 -6.00 9.36
C ASN A 152 -3.27 -4.87 8.85
N SER A 153 -4.55 -4.92 9.19
CA SER A 153 -5.55 -3.89 8.88
C SER A 153 -5.42 -2.64 9.76
N SER A 154 -4.64 -2.72 10.84
CA SER A 154 -4.39 -1.64 11.80
C SER A 154 -2.89 -1.29 11.87
N TRP A 155 -2.20 -1.43 10.75
CA TRP A 155 -0.85 -0.88 10.59
C TRP A 155 -0.96 0.66 10.60
N LEU A 156 -0.54 1.25 11.73
CA LEU A 156 -0.77 2.63 12.22
C LEU A 156 -2.15 2.89 12.85
#